data_AF-A0A8C5AXG1-F1
#
_entry.id   AF-A0A8C5AXG1-F1
#
_cell.length_a   1.000
_cell.length_b   1.000
_cell.length_c   1.000
_cell.angle_alpha   90.00
_cell.angle_beta   90.00
_cell.angle_gamma   90.00
#
_symmetry.space_group_name_H-M   'P 1'
#
loop_
_entity.id
_entity.type
_entity.pdbx_description
1 polymer ?
#
loop_
_entity_poly.entity_id
_entity_poly.type
_entity_poly.pdbx_seq_one_letter_code
_entity_poly.pdbx_strand_id
1 'polypeptide(L)'
;MAAPTDSAMDISSFFSGLLNEKLCPNHLNVLKSFTSMLRRQEYREEVEKDVFCSLWSLLSRLREELEASGEGEEEGDELNLQLMAECFRAQRNACVQSPRNQALLSDLSFIDESLKVISLLQRLYLQCGDRSAVALDPLRCGLQFLGNMAVGNQLCKDSLWTLSLPHLMLDLLSGKDEKVVSYASMVLHTCLDEEKVEELAKPDNIPLALRVMELCRTHPDLDWTVLIATQHFLKSSALVVSMYSGISHLERQHKVKGSSQSG
;
A
#
# COMPACT_ATOMS: atom_id res chain seq x y z
N MET A 1 36.65 4.99 17.81
CA MET A 1 36.10 6.27 17.32
C MET A 1 36.30 6.27 15.81
N ALA A 2 35.37 5.66 15.07
CA ALA A 2 35.39 5.74 13.61
C ALA A 2 34.80 7.11 13.22
N ALA A 3 35.51 7.83 12.35
CA ALA A 3 34.97 9.06 11.76
C ALA A 3 33.67 8.74 11.01
N PRO A 4 32.68 9.65 10.97
CA PRO A 4 31.51 9.46 10.12
C PRO A 4 32.03 9.31 8.68
N THR A 5 31.72 8.18 8.04
CA THR A 5 32.07 7.95 6.64
C THR A 5 31.43 9.05 5.79
N ASP A 6 32.19 9.65 4.86
CA ASP A 6 31.76 10.75 3.97
C ASP A 6 30.35 10.57 3.37
N SER A 7 29.89 9.33 3.20
CA SER A 7 28.54 8.99 2.73
C SER A 7 27.40 9.43 3.67
N ALA A 8 27.58 9.46 4.99
CA ALA A 8 26.52 9.78 5.94
C ALA A 8 26.23 11.29 5.99
N MET A 9 27.28 12.11 5.91
CA MET A 9 27.16 13.57 5.81
C MET A 9 26.46 13.99 4.52
N ASP A 10 26.73 13.30 3.40
CA ASP A 10 26.13 13.57 2.09
C ASP A 10 24.61 13.29 2.07
N ILE A 11 24.17 12.20 2.71
CA ILE A 11 22.75 11.83 2.81
C ILE A 11 21.96 12.84 3.65
N SER A 12 22.50 13.28 4.79
CA SER A 12 21.82 14.24 5.66
C SER A 12 21.62 15.59 4.97
N SER A 13 22.65 16.11 4.28
CA SER A 13 22.52 17.33 3.48
C SER A 13 21.51 17.18 2.34
N PHE A 14 21.46 16.01 1.69
CA PHE A 14 20.50 15.73 0.64
C PHE A 14 19.05 15.79 1.14
N PHE A 15 18.75 15.12 2.25
CA PHE A 15 17.41 15.13 2.82
C PHE A 15 17.01 16.51 3.33
N SER A 16 17.96 17.31 3.82
CA SER A 16 17.70 18.72 4.15
C SER A 16 17.25 19.53 2.92
N GLY A 17 17.90 19.34 1.77
CA GLY A 17 17.50 19.98 0.50
C GLY A 17 16.09 19.57 0.07
N LEU A 18 15.79 18.27 0.10
CA LEU A 18 14.45 17.72 -0.20
C LEU A 18 13.33 18.33 0.64
N LEU A 19 13.61 18.66 1.90
CA LEU A 19 12.59 19.15 2.83
C LEU A 19 12.41 20.67 2.77
N ASN A 20 13.46 21.42 2.42
CA ASN A 20 13.46 22.88 2.54
C ASN A 20 13.43 23.63 1.19
N GLU A 21 13.69 22.95 0.08
CA GLU A 21 13.77 23.58 -1.25
C GLU A 21 12.53 23.28 -2.11
N LYS A 22 12.41 24.03 -3.21
CA LYS A 22 11.46 23.70 -4.29
C LYS A 22 11.93 22.41 -4.96
N LEU A 23 11.05 21.41 -4.99
CA LEU A 23 11.35 20.11 -5.58
C LEU A 23 11.65 20.26 -7.08
N CYS A 24 12.61 19.48 -7.56
CA CYS A 24 13.10 19.54 -8.94
C CYS A 24 13.62 18.17 -9.41
N PRO A 25 13.84 17.95 -10.70
CA PRO A 25 14.30 16.65 -11.22
C PRO A 25 15.62 16.15 -10.62
N ASN A 26 16.50 17.05 -10.17
CA ASN A 26 17.75 16.65 -9.51
C ASN A 26 17.49 15.94 -8.18
N HIS A 27 16.52 16.41 -7.39
CA HIS A 27 16.09 15.77 -6.15
C HIS A 27 15.66 14.32 -6.39
N LEU A 28 14.90 14.07 -7.46
CA LEU A 28 14.49 12.72 -7.86
C LEU A 28 15.68 11.83 -8.22
N ASN A 29 16.67 12.36 -8.94
CA ASN A 29 17.86 11.58 -9.32
C ASN A 29 18.70 11.17 -8.10
N VAL A 30 18.82 12.05 -7.11
CA VAL A 30 19.52 11.72 -5.87
C VAL A 30 18.72 10.70 -5.05
N LEU A 31 17.38 10.84 -4.97
CA LEU A 31 16.53 9.85 -4.30
C LEU A 31 16.62 8.47 -4.98
N LYS A 32 16.64 8.40 -6.32
CA LYS A 32 16.88 7.16 -7.07
C LYS A 32 18.24 6.53 -6.75
N SER A 33 19.26 7.35 -6.58
CA SER A 33 20.59 6.88 -6.18
C SER A 33 20.56 6.27 -4.78
N PHE A 34 19.90 6.92 -3.83
CA PHE A 34 19.65 6.40 -2.49
C PHE A 34 18.88 5.06 -2.50
N THR A 35 17.77 4.99 -3.25
CA THR A 35 16.99 3.75 -3.42
C THR A 35 17.82 2.60 -3.98
N SER A 36 18.73 2.90 -4.92
CA SER A 36 19.62 1.90 -5.51
C SER A 36 20.59 1.34 -4.47
N MET A 37 21.16 2.20 -3.62
CA MET A 37 22.06 1.77 -2.54
C MET A 37 21.36 0.82 -1.55
N LEU A 38 20.09 1.08 -1.22
CA LEU A 38 19.27 0.20 -0.35
C LEU A 38 19.04 -1.21 -0.90
N ARG A 39 19.42 -1.52 -2.15
CA ARG A 39 19.42 -2.91 -2.64
C ARG A 39 20.54 -3.75 -2.02
N ARG A 40 21.62 -3.13 -1.55
CA ARG A 40 22.76 -3.79 -0.89
C ARG A 40 22.47 -3.93 0.60
N GLN A 41 22.62 -5.14 1.13
CA GLN A 41 22.34 -5.43 2.53
C GLN A 41 23.19 -4.58 3.49
N GLU A 42 24.49 -4.50 3.24
CA GLU A 42 25.44 -3.68 4.02
C GLU A 42 24.97 -2.23 4.17
N TYR A 43 24.43 -1.64 3.10
CA TYR A 43 23.94 -0.28 3.16
C TYR A 43 22.62 -0.17 3.94
N ARG A 44 21.72 -1.15 3.80
CA ARG A 44 20.45 -1.18 4.57
C ARG A 44 20.66 -1.23 6.08
N GLU A 45 21.69 -1.94 6.52
CA GLU A 45 22.00 -2.14 7.94
C GLU A 45 22.58 -0.87 8.58
N GLU A 46 23.28 -0.06 7.78
CA GLU A 46 23.91 1.18 8.23
C GLU A 46 22.98 2.41 8.16
N VAL A 47 21.82 2.33 7.49
CA VAL A 47 20.89 3.47 7.44
C VAL A 47 20.38 3.80 8.85
N GLU A 48 20.58 5.06 9.24
CA GLU A 48 20.17 5.60 10.53
C GLU A 48 18.70 6.02 10.56
N LYS A 49 18.14 6.10 11.77
CA LYS A 49 16.73 6.48 11.99
C LYS A 49 16.42 7.87 11.40
N ASP A 50 17.34 8.83 11.49
CA ASP A 50 17.13 10.20 11.00
C ASP A 50 16.95 10.29 9.48
N VAL A 51 17.56 9.35 8.75
CA VAL A 51 17.36 9.22 7.30
C VAL A 51 15.92 8.76 7.02
N PHE A 52 15.41 7.80 7.80
CA PHE A 52 14.01 7.38 7.70
C PHE A 52 13.04 8.47 8.16
N CYS A 53 13.35 9.22 9.21
CA CYS A 53 12.56 10.39 9.60
C CYS A 53 12.42 11.37 8.43
N SER A 54 13.53 11.64 7.74
CA SER A 54 13.54 12.56 6.61
C SER A 54 12.77 12.04 5.40
N LEU A 55 12.87 10.73 5.11
CA LEU A 55 12.08 10.08 4.05
C LEU A 55 10.59 10.08 4.36
N TRP A 56 10.21 9.91 5.64
CA TRP A 56 8.84 10.05 6.10
C TRP A 56 8.33 11.48 5.90
N SER A 57 9.12 12.47 6.34
CA SER A 57 8.76 13.89 6.18
C SER A 57 8.59 14.29 4.72
N LEU A 58 9.43 13.75 3.82
CA LEU A 58 9.26 13.95 2.39
C LEU A 58 7.94 13.35 1.89
N LEU A 59 7.59 12.12 2.29
CA LEU A 59 6.34 11.49 1.89
C LEU A 59 5.11 12.28 2.40
N SER A 60 5.13 12.74 3.65
CA SER A 60 4.05 13.58 4.22
C SER A 60 3.92 14.91 3.49
N ARG A 61 5.04 15.58 3.20
CA ARG A 61 5.07 16.83 2.43
C ARG A 61 4.46 16.63 1.04
N LEU A 62 4.90 15.59 0.32
CA LEU A 62 4.39 15.29 -1.02
C LEU A 62 2.88 15.02 -0.99
N ARG A 63 2.38 14.32 0.03
CA ARG A 63 0.94 14.07 0.21
C ARG A 63 0.18 15.38 0.37
N GLU A 64 0.65 16.23 1.29
CA GLU A 64 0.01 17.52 1.59
C GLU A 64 0.01 18.46 0.38
N GLU A 65 1.11 18.51 -0.38
CA GLU A 65 1.17 19.27 -1.62
C GLU A 65 0.16 18.73 -2.65
N LEU A 66 0.09 17.41 -2.84
CA LEU A 66 -0.85 16.78 -3.79
C LEU A 66 -2.31 16.91 -3.36
N GLU A 67 -2.61 16.96 -2.07
CA GLU A 67 -3.95 17.25 -1.55
C GLU A 67 -4.35 18.73 -1.71
N ALA A 68 -3.38 19.63 -1.69
CA ALA A 68 -3.58 21.06 -1.87
C ALA A 68 -3.67 21.48 -3.35
N SER A 69 -3.06 20.73 -4.26
CA SER A 69 -3.15 20.95 -5.71
C SER A 69 -4.61 20.94 -6.17
N GLY A 70 -5.09 22.07 -6.71
CA GLY A 70 -6.38 22.17 -7.39
C GLY A 70 -6.31 21.65 -8.84
N GLU A 71 -7.45 21.62 -9.54
CA GLU A 71 -7.51 21.28 -10.96
C GLU A 71 -6.71 22.29 -11.82
N GLY A 72 -5.40 22.08 -12.02
CA GLY A 72 -4.59 22.96 -12.90
C GLY A 72 -3.05 22.87 -12.84
N GLU A 73 -2.42 22.17 -11.89
CA GLU A 73 -0.95 22.12 -11.74
C GLU A 73 -0.30 20.82 -12.26
N GLU A 74 -0.48 20.52 -13.55
CA GLU A 74 -0.13 19.21 -14.15
C GLU A 74 1.36 18.80 -14.06
N GLU A 75 2.32 19.73 -14.26
CA GLU A 75 3.76 19.39 -14.21
C GLU A 75 4.31 19.21 -12.79
N GLY A 76 3.77 19.97 -11.81
CA GLY A 76 4.16 19.86 -10.40
C GLY A 76 3.71 18.54 -9.79
N ASP A 77 2.48 18.14 -10.14
CA ASP A 77 1.90 16.88 -9.69
C ASP A 77 2.67 15.67 -10.26
N GLU A 78 3.14 15.71 -11.50
CA GLU A 78 3.92 14.59 -12.07
C GLU A 78 5.23 14.35 -11.30
N LEU A 79 6.01 15.40 -11.04
CA LEU A 79 7.25 15.25 -10.27
C LEU A 79 6.98 14.74 -8.85
N ASN A 80 5.93 15.26 -8.20
CA ASN A 80 5.54 14.82 -6.87
C ASN A 80 5.16 13.34 -6.85
N LEU A 81 4.40 12.86 -7.84
CA LEU A 81 4.05 11.45 -7.99
C LEU A 81 5.30 10.57 -8.25
N GLN A 82 6.26 11.04 -9.05
CA GLN A 82 7.52 10.33 -9.28
C GLN A 82 8.37 10.23 -8.00
N LEU A 83 8.42 11.30 -7.21
CA LEU A 83 9.10 11.30 -5.90
C LEU A 83 8.40 10.38 -4.90
N MET A 84 7.07 10.38 -4.83
CA MET A 84 6.31 9.44 -4.00
C MET A 84 6.61 7.99 -4.36
N ALA A 85 6.63 7.66 -5.66
CA ALA A 85 6.94 6.32 -6.13
C ALA A 85 8.35 5.91 -5.68
N GLU A 86 9.31 6.83 -5.79
CA GLU A 86 10.68 6.58 -5.38
C GLU A 86 10.85 6.46 -3.86
N CYS A 87 10.10 7.24 -3.07
CA CYS A 87 10.01 7.06 -1.61
C CYS A 87 9.56 5.64 -1.26
N PHE A 88 8.49 5.16 -1.88
CA PHE A 88 8.01 3.80 -1.64
C PHE A 88 9.01 2.73 -2.10
N ARG A 89 9.73 2.93 -3.22
CA ARG A 89 10.79 2.00 -3.64
C ARG A 89 11.95 1.96 -2.65
N ALA A 90 12.36 3.11 -2.12
CA ALA A 90 13.37 3.19 -1.06
C ALA A 90 12.91 2.40 0.17
N GLN A 91 11.70 2.69 0.68
CA GLN A 91 11.14 2.01 1.85
C GLN A 91 11.00 0.50 1.63
N ARG A 92 10.47 0.07 0.48
CA ARG A 92 10.35 -1.34 0.09
C ARG A 92 11.70 -2.03 0.10
N ASN A 93 12.72 -1.40 -0.48
CA ASN A 93 14.08 -1.96 -0.50
C ASN A 93 14.65 -2.02 0.93
N ALA A 94 14.46 -0.98 1.75
CA ALA A 94 14.93 -0.92 3.13
C ALA A 94 14.41 -2.06 4.01
N CYS A 95 13.18 -2.53 3.76
CA CYS A 95 12.56 -3.64 4.51
C CYS A 95 13.01 -5.04 4.07
N VAL A 96 13.67 -5.21 2.91
CA VAL A 96 14.03 -6.54 2.39
C VAL A 96 14.93 -7.28 3.38
N GLN A 97 14.39 -8.33 3.99
CA GLN A 97 15.06 -9.17 4.98
C GLN A 97 15.67 -8.37 6.15
N SER A 98 15.03 -7.27 6.54
CA SER A 98 15.54 -6.39 7.61
C SER A 98 14.48 -6.13 8.69
N PRO A 99 14.38 -7.02 9.70
CA PRO A 99 13.51 -6.79 10.86
C PRO A 99 13.84 -5.49 11.61
N ARG A 100 15.12 -5.11 11.65
CA ARG A 100 15.57 -3.82 12.20
C ARG A 100 14.88 -2.66 11.51
N ASN A 101 14.93 -2.61 10.17
CA ASN A 101 14.35 -1.50 9.43
C ASN A 101 12.83 -1.53 9.48
N GLN A 102 12.20 -2.71 9.40
CA GLN A 102 10.76 -2.83 9.63
C GLN A 102 10.35 -2.24 10.99
N ALA A 103 11.08 -2.53 12.07
CA ALA A 103 10.82 -1.95 13.38
C ALA A 103 10.98 -0.42 13.38
N LEU A 104 12.10 0.11 12.84
CA LEU A 104 12.34 1.56 12.75
C LEU A 104 11.25 2.29 11.96
N LEU A 105 10.82 1.75 10.82
CA LEU A 105 9.78 2.34 10.00
C LEU A 105 8.41 2.25 10.70
N SER A 106 8.18 1.19 11.48
CA SER A 106 6.95 1.04 12.27
C SER A 106 6.89 2.09 13.38
N ASP A 107 7.99 2.30 14.09
CA ASP A 107 8.12 3.31 15.15
C ASP A 107 7.92 4.75 14.63
N LEU A 108 8.20 4.97 13.36
CA LEU A 108 8.03 6.24 12.67
C LEU A 108 6.66 6.38 11.99
N SER A 109 5.72 5.45 12.22
CA SER A 109 4.36 5.50 11.67
C SER A 109 4.31 5.51 10.14
N PHE A 110 5.25 4.83 9.46
CA PHE A 110 5.20 4.72 8.00
C PHE A 110 3.94 4.00 7.50
N ILE A 111 3.38 3.06 8.28
CA ILE A 111 2.16 2.34 7.88
C ILE A 111 0.98 3.32 7.74
N ASP A 112 0.72 4.13 8.78
CA ASP A 112 -0.36 5.11 8.78
C ASP A 112 -0.21 6.13 7.64
N GLU A 113 1.00 6.69 7.49
CA GLU A 113 1.30 7.65 6.44
C GLU A 113 1.12 7.06 5.03
N SER A 114 1.60 5.82 4.83
CA SER A 114 1.49 5.14 3.54
C SER A 114 0.05 4.82 3.17
N LEU A 115 -0.79 4.43 4.13
CA LEU A 115 -2.20 4.16 3.88
C LEU A 115 -2.97 5.43 3.50
N LYS A 116 -2.63 6.58 4.09
CA LYS A 116 -3.19 7.88 3.69
C LYS A 116 -2.81 8.22 2.24
N VAL A 117 -1.54 8.07 1.89
CA VAL A 117 -1.06 8.28 0.51
C VAL A 117 -1.72 7.33 -0.47
N ILE A 118 -1.81 6.03 -0.15
CA ILE A 118 -2.47 5.02 -1.00
C ILE A 118 -3.95 5.39 -1.24
N SER A 119 -4.65 5.83 -0.18
CA SER A 119 -6.04 6.26 -0.28
C SER A 119 -6.20 7.50 -1.18
N LEU A 120 -5.29 8.47 -1.08
CA LEU A 120 -5.25 9.64 -1.96
C LEU A 120 -5.01 9.24 -3.41
N LEU A 121 -3.96 8.45 -3.68
CA LEU A 121 -3.61 8.01 -5.03
C LEU A 121 -4.72 7.19 -5.68
N GLN A 122 -5.41 6.35 -4.90
CA GLN A 122 -6.56 5.60 -5.38
C GLN A 122 -7.72 6.53 -5.76
N ARG A 123 -8.04 7.55 -4.94
CA ARG A 123 -9.07 8.53 -5.28
C ARG A 123 -8.72 9.28 -6.56
N LEU A 124 -7.48 9.73 -6.70
CA LEU A 124 -7.00 10.40 -7.91
C LEU A 124 -7.15 9.50 -9.14
N TYR A 125 -6.79 8.21 -9.02
CA TYR A 125 -6.93 7.23 -10.09
C TYR A 125 -8.38 7.06 -10.53
N LEU A 126 -9.30 6.96 -9.57
CA LEU A 126 -10.73 6.77 -9.86
C LEU A 126 -11.41 8.03 -10.42
N GLN A 127 -10.99 9.23 -9.99
CA GLN A 127 -11.62 10.49 -10.38
C GLN A 127 -11.16 11.00 -11.74
N CYS A 128 -9.87 10.84 -12.06
CA CYS A 128 -9.28 11.46 -13.25
C CYS A 128 -9.10 10.51 -14.45
N GLY A 129 -9.52 9.24 -14.33
CA GLY A 129 -9.50 8.27 -15.43
C GLY A 129 -8.10 8.04 -16.02
N ASP A 130 -7.98 7.96 -17.35
CA ASP A 130 -6.69 7.72 -18.03
C ASP A 130 -5.64 8.82 -17.75
N ARG A 131 -6.06 10.06 -17.44
CA ARG A 131 -5.15 11.14 -17.02
C ARG A 131 -4.46 10.87 -15.68
N SER A 132 -4.99 9.92 -14.91
CA SER A 132 -4.44 9.52 -13.61
C SER A 132 -3.58 8.25 -13.66
N ALA A 133 -3.23 7.76 -14.86
CA ALA A 133 -2.32 6.62 -14.98
C ALA A 133 -0.96 6.87 -14.31
N VAL A 134 -0.55 8.14 -14.19
CA VAL A 134 0.65 8.57 -13.46
C VAL A 134 0.58 8.26 -11.95
N ALA A 135 -0.60 8.19 -11.35
CA ALA A 135 -0.79 7.82 -9.94
C ALA A 135 -0.67 6.30 -9.69
N LEU A 136 -0.74 5.47 -10.74
CA LEU A 136 -0.65 4.01 -10.59
C LEU A 136 0.74 3.56 -10.16
N ASP A 137 1.80 4.21 -10.63
CA ASP A 137 3.17 3.82 -10.27
C ASP A 137 3.46 3.99 -8.77
N PRO A 138 3.22 5.16 -8.13
CA PRO A 138 3.36 5.29 -6.69
C PRO A 138 2.38 4.39 -5.92
N LEU A 139 1.14 4.21 -6.40
CA LEU A 139 0.16 3.34 -5.75
C LEU A 139 0.64 1.88 -5.69
N ARG A 140 1.14 1.35 -6.81
CA ARG A 140 1.72 0.01 -6.89
C ARG A 140 2.95 -0.12 -6.01
N CYS A 141 3.84 0.88 -6.02
CA CYS A 141 5.03 0.88 -5.17
C CYS A 141 4.68 0.89 -3.69
N GLY A 142 3.67 1.66 -3.28
CA GLY A 142 3.17 1.70 -1.90
C GLY A 142 2.66 0.35 -1.42
N LEU A 143 1.85 -0.34 -2.22
CA LEU A 143 1.36 -1.69 -1.87
C LEU A 143 2.50 -2.72 -1.75
N GLN A 144 3.49 -2.65 -2.64
CA GLN A 144 4.68 -3.52 -2.52
C GLN A 144 5.49 -3.21 -1.26
N PHE A 145 5.64 -1.94 -0.90
CA PHE A 145 6.26 -1.55 0.36
C PHE A 145 5.50 -2.15 1.56
N LEU A 146 4.17 -2.02 1.62
CA LEU A 146 3.37 -2.58 2.71
C LEU A 146 3.51 -4.10 2.81
N GLY A 147 3.61 -4.80 1.67
CA GLY A 147 3.90 -6.23 1.65
C GLY A 147 5.23 -6.54 2.35
N ASN A 148 6.31 -5.89 1.93
CA ASN A 148 7.63 -6.07 2.56
C ASN A 148 7.67 -5.62 4.02
N MET A 149 6.86 -4.62 4.41
CA MET A 149 6.74 -4.17 5.78
C MET A 149 6.13 -5.24 6.69
N ALA A 150 5.16 -6.01 6.17
CA ALA A 150 4.41 -7.01 6.92
C ALA A 150 5.08 -8.39 6.97
N VAL A 151 5.92 -8.74 5.99
CA VAL A 151 6.55 -10.07 5.91
C VAL A 151 7.37 -10.36 7.16
N GLY A 152 6.98 -11.42 7.87
CA GLY A 152 7.68 -11.89 9.08
C GLY A 152 7.51 -11.00 10.32
N ASN A 153 6.69 -9.95 10.27
CA ASN A 153 6.53 -8.98 11.35
C ASN A 153 5.07 -8.86 11.80
N GLN A 154 4.71 -9.53 12.89
CA GLN A 154 3.33 -9.61 13.37
C GLN A 154 2.76 -8.24 13.76
N LEU A 155 3.55 -7.37 14.41
CA LEU A 155 3.10 -6.03 14.80
C LEU A 155 2.71 -5.19 13.57
N CYS A 156 3.48 -5.28 12.49
CA CYS A 156 3.16 -4.60 11.25
C CYS A 156 1.93 -5.20 10.56
N LYS A 157 1.77 -6.54 10.58
CA LYS A 157 0.56 -7.22 10.07
C LYS A 157 -0.69 -6.75 10.79
N ASP A 158 -0.64 -6.71 12.12
CA ASP A 158 -1.77 -6.30 12.95
C ASP A 158 -2.12 -4.83 12.72
N SER A 159 -1.11 -3.96 12.67
CA SER A 159 -1.29 -2.53 12.38
C SER A 159 -1.92 -2.32 11.00
N LEU A 160 -1.42 -3.01 9.97
CA LEU A 160 -1.99 -2.95 8.62
C LEU A 160 -3.42 -3.46 8.59
N TRP A 161 -3.70 -4.56 9.28
CA TRP A 161 -5.03 -5.13 9.34
C TRP A 161 -6.03 -4.14 9.94
N THR A 162 -5.72 -3.59 11.12
CA THR A 162 -6.58 -2.63 11.82
C THR A 162 -6.80 -1.34 11.03
N LEU A 163 -5.77 -0.83 10.34
CA LEU A 163 -5.85 0.46 9.67
C LEU A 163 -6.43 0.40 8.25
N SER A 164 -6.46 -0.77 7.59
CA SER A 164 -6.87 -0.89 6.18
C SER A 164 -8.17 -1.64 5.94
N LEU A 165 -8.64 -2.46 6.88
CA LEU A 165 -9.86 -3.25 6.69
C LEU A 165 -11.14 -2.57 7.22
N PRO A 166 -12.31 -2.93 6.65
CA PRO A 166 -12.46 -3.64 5.37
C PRO A 166 -12.37 -2.70 4.16
N HIS A 167 -12.62 -1.40 4.36
CA HIS A 167 -12.99 -0.46 3.30
C HIS A 167 -11.88 -0.21 2.28
N LEU A 168 -10.69 0.21 2.72
CA LEU A 168 -9.58 0.50 1.79
C LEU A 168 -9.17 -0.74 1.01
N MET A 169 -9.09 -1.90 1.69
CA MET A 169 -8.75 -3.15 1.02
C MET A 169 -9.82 -3.57 -0.01
N LEU A 170 -11.10 -3.43 0.33
CA LEU A 170 -12.20 -3.72 -0.60
C LEU A 170 -12.16 -2.82 -1.83
N ASP A 171 -11.90 -1.53 -1.65
CA ASP A 171 -11.80 -0.57 -2.75
C ASP A 171 -10.63 -0.94 -3.68
N LEU A 172 -9.47 -1.28 -3.12
CA LEU A 172 -8.28 -1.67 -3.89
C LEU A 172 -8.52 -2.94 -4.72
N LEU A 173 -9.17 -3.95 -4.14
CA LEU A 173 -9.51 -5.20 -4.83
C LEU A 173 -10.66 -5.03 -5.84
N SER A 174 -11.43 -3.96 -5.73
CA SER A 174 -12.50 -3.61 -6.67
C SER A 174 -12.02 -2.73 -7.84
N GLY A 175 -10.74 -2.35 -7.83
CA GLY A 175 -10.10 -1.56 -8.88
C GLY A 175 -9.97 -2.30 -10.23
N LYS A 176 -9.68 -1.52 -11.28
CA LYS A 176 -9.47 -2.02 -12.66
C LYS A 176 -8.02 -2.42 -12.95
N ASP A 177 -7.06 -1.86 -12.22
CA ASP A 177 -5.65 -2.12 -12.46
C ASP A 177 -5.23 -3.46 -11.86
N GLU A 178 -4.91 -4.43 -12.72
CA GLU A 178 -4.56 -5.80 -12.31
C GLU A 178 -3.36 -5.85 -11.35
N LYS A 179 -2.37 -4.96 -11.53
CA LYS A 179 -1.19 -4.92 -10.66
C LYS A 179 -1.55 -4.39 -9.27
N VAL A 180 -2.39 -3.35 -9.18
CA VAL A 180 -2.92 -2.88 -7.90
C VAL A 180 -3.69 -3.99 -7.19
N VAL A 181 -4.61 -4.67 -7.88
CA VAL A 181 -5.38 -5.79 -7.31
C VAL A 181 -4.45 -6.92 -6.85
N SER A 182 -3.43 -7.26 -7.65
CA SER A 182 -2.43 -8.28 -7.30
C SER A 182 -1.64 -7.91 -6.05
N TYR A 183 -1.14 -6.67 -5.94
CA TYR A 183 -0.34 -6.26 -4.77
C TYR A 183 -1.20 -6.05 -3.53
N ALA A 184 -2.43 -5.58 -3.66
CA ALA A 184 -3.38 -5.54 -2.56
C ALA A 184 -3.72 -6.94 -2.04
N SER A 185 -3.92 -7.91 -2.95
CA SER A 185 -4.12 -9.32 -2.60
C SER A 185 -2.90 -9.90 -1.89
N MET A 186 -1.69 -9.57 -2.33
CA MET A 186 -0.45 -9.95 -1.65
C MET A 186 -0.38 -9.40 -0.21
N VAL A 187 -0.71 -8.12 0.00
CA VAL A 187 -0.74 -7.50 1.33
C VAL A 187 -1.78 -8.19 2.21
N LEU A 188 -2.98 -8.41 1.69
CA LEU A 188 -4.04 -9.12 2.42
C LEU A 188 -3.60 -10.54 2.83
N HIS A 189 -3.06 -11.32 1.89
CA HIS A 189 -2.52 -12.66 2.18
C HIS A 189 -1.44 -12.62 3.25
N THR A 190 -0.50 -11.68 3.15
CA THR A 190 0.62 -11.55 4.09
C THR A 190 0.13 -11.30 5.53
N CYS A 191 -0.92 -10.50 5.68
CA CYS A 191 -1.49 -10.16 6.98
C CYS A 191 -2.38 -11.25 7.57
N LEU A 192 -2.97 -12.14 6.76
CA LEU A 192 -3.92 -13.14 7.24
C LEU A 192 -3.30 -14.17 8.21
N ASP A 193 -4.06 -14.47 9.25
CA ASP A 193 -3.88 -15.59 10.18
C ASP A 193 -5.27 -16.12 10.58
N GLU A 194 -5.31 -17.16 11.43
CA GLU A 194 -6.57 -17.81 11.81
C GLU A 194 -7.55 -16.85 12.50
N GLU A 195 -7.05 -15.97 13.37
CA GLU A 195 -7.89 -14.98 14.08
C GLU A 195 -8.51 -13.99 13.09
N LYS A 196 -7.70 -13.45 12.18
CA LYS A 196 -8.14 -12.52 11.14
C LYS A 196 -9.15 -13.14 10.16
N VAL A 197 -9.04 -14.43 9.89
CA VAL A 197 -10.05 -15.16 9.09
C VAL A 197 -11.38 -15.23 9.82
N GLU A 198 -11.38 -15.47 11.13
CA GLU A 198 -12.61 -15.41 11.94
C GLU A 198 -13.19 -13.99 11.99
N GLU A 199 -12.35 -12.96 12.00
CA GLU A 199 -12.82 -11.58 11.87
C GLU A 199 -13.50 -11.29 10.54
N LEU A 200 -13.02 -11.87 9.43
CA LEU A 200 -13.66 -11.74 8.13
C LEU A 200 -15.06 -12.36 8.10
N ALA A 201 -15.38 -13.30 9.01
CA ALA A 201 -16.70 -13.91 9.10
C ALA A 201 -17.76 -12.95 9.69
N LYS A 202 -17.34 -11.81 10.25
CA LYS A 202 -18.24 -10.75 10.76
C LYS A 202 -18.96 -10.05 9.59
N PRO A 203 -20.25 -9.68 9.73
CA PRO A 203 -21.06 -9.14 8.62
C PRO A 203 -20.43 -8.00 7.82
N ASP A 204 -19.78 -7.04 8.50
CA ASP A 204 -19.19 -5.86 7.87
C ASP A 204 -17.98 -6.20 6.98
N ASN A 205 -17.35 -7.35 7.20
CA ASN A 205 -16.15 -7.79 6.49
C ASN A 205 -16.46 -8.78 5.34
N ILE A 206 -17.68 -9.34 5.30
CA ILE A 206 -18.08 -10.31 4.28
C ILE A 206 -17.94 -9.79 2.84
N PRO A 207 -18.24 -8.52 2.52
CA PRO A 207 -18.02 -8.01 1.16
C PRO A 207 -16.57 -8.17 0.67
N LEU A 208 -15.59 -7.98 1.57
CA LEU A 208 -14.17 -8.18 1.25
C LEU A 208 -13.87 -9.65 0.94
N ALA A 209 -14.36 -10.58 1.77
CA ALA A 209 -14.17 -12.00 1.55
C ALA A 209 -14.83 -12.48 0.24
N LEU A 210 -16.05 -12.02 -0.04
CA LEU A 210 -16.74 -12.31 -1.29
C LEU A 210 -15.99 -11.75 -2.50
N ARG A 211 -15.42 -10.55 -2.39
CA ARG A 211 -14.63 -9.96 -3.47
C ARG A 211 -13.38 -10.79 -3.79
N VAL A 212 -12.68 -11.31 -2.78
CA VAL A 212 -11.55 -12.23 -2.99
C VAL A 212 -12.01 -13.52 -3.70
N MET A 213 -13.14 -14.10 -3.29
CA MET A 213 -13.68 -15.31 -3.94
C MET A 213 -14.12 -15.05 -5.39
N GLU A 214 -14.68 -13.87 -5.67
CA GLU A 214 -15.03 -13.45 -7.02
C GLU A 214 -13.78 -13.31 -7.89
N LEU A 215 -12.73 -12.66 -7.39
CA LEU A 215 -11.46 -12.52 -8.09
C LEU A 215 -10.80 -13.87 -8.34
N CYS A 216 -10.76 -14.76 -7.34
CA CYS A 216 -10.26 -16.13 -7.49
C CYS A 216 -10.99 -16.90 -8.61
N ARG A 217 -12.28 -16.64 -8.81
CA ARG A 217 -13.09 -17.27 -9.87
C ARG A 217 -12.89 -16.63 -11.24
N THR A 218 -12.71 -15.31 -11.30
CA THR A 218 -12.73 -14.53 -12.55
C THR A 218 -11.34 -14.24 -13.11
N HIS A 219 -10.32 -14.21 -12.26
CA HIS A 219 -8.94 -13.88 -12.59
C HIS A 219 -7.99 -14.90 -11.90
N PRO A 220 -8.03 -16.19 -12.30
CA PRO A 220 -7.26 -17.25 -11.64
C PRO A 220 -5.74 -17.06 -11.73
N ASP A 221 -5.25 -16.25 -12.68
CA ASP A 221 -3.84 -15.89 -12.81
C ASP A 221 -3.35 -14.97 -11.67
N LEU A 222 -4.27 -14.43 -10.85
CA LEU A 222 -3.94 -13.72 -9.60
C LEU A 222 -3.68 -14.73 -8.48
N ASP A 223 -2.47 -15.31 -8.47
CA ASP A 223 -2.01 -16.35 -7.53
C ASP A 223 -2.44 -16.09 -6.08
N TRP A 224 -2.29 -14.84 -5.60
CA TRP A 224 -2.60 -14.48 -4.22
C TRP A 224 -4.05 -14.75 -3.82
N THR A 225 -5.02 -14.54 -4.72
CA THR A 225 -6.44 -14.78 -4.41
C THR A 225 -6.74 -16.27 -4.29
N VAL A 226 -6.09 -17.10 -5.11
CA VAL A 226 -6.16 -18.56 -5.02
C VAL A 226 -5.52 -19.06 -3.72
N LEU A 227 -4.37 -18.50 -3.34
CA LEU A 227 -3.71 -18.82 -2.07
C LEU A 227 -4.58 -18.44 -0.88
N ILE A 228 -5.17 -17.24 -0.85
CA ILE A 228 -6.10 -16.82 0.21
C ILE A 228 -7.28 -17.79 0.30
N ALA A 229 -7.92 -18.11 -0.83
CA ALA A 229 -9.08 -19.00 -0.85
C ALA A 229 -8.73 -20.40 -0.30
N THR A 230 -7.67 -21.01 -0.82
CA THR A 230 -7.31 -22.41 -0.53
C THR A 230 -6.59 -22.60 0.80
N GLN A 231 -5.76 -21.65 1.21
CA GLN A 231 -4.96 -21.77 2.43
C GLN A 231 -5.68 -21.26 3.67
N HIS A 232 -6.63 -20.32 3.51
CA HIS A 232 -7.30 -19.65 4.62
C HIS A 232 -8.82 -19.83 4.55
N PHE A 233 -9.50 -19.29 3.53
CA PHE A 233 -10.96 -19.13 3.60
C PHE A 233 -11.71 -20.45 3.64
N LEU A 234 -11.36 -21.40 2.78
CA LEU A 234 -12.04 -22.70 2.71
C LEU A 234 -11.79 -23.58 3.94
N LYS A 235 -10.85 -23.21 4.82
CA LYS A 235 -10.59 -23.92 6.08
C LYS A 235 -11.43 -23.40 7.24
N SER A 236 -11.97 -22.17 7.17
CA SER A 236 -12.88 -21.64 8.20
C SER A 236 -14.33 -21.92 7.80
N SER A 237 -14.96 -22.85 8.53
CA SER A 237 -16.39 -23.13 8.35
C SER A 237 -17.24 -21.91 8.67
N ALA A 238 -16.84 -21.08 9.64
CA ALA A 238 -17.55 -19.87 10.00
C ALA A 238 -17.57 -18.88 8.84
N LEU A 239 -16.42 -18.59 8.25
CA LEU A 239 -16.32 -17.70 7.10
C LEU A 239 -17.10 -18.23 5.89
N VAL A 240 -17.00 -19.52 5.58
CA VAL A 240 -17.75 -20.15 4.48
C VAL A 240 -19.25 -19.96 4.67
N VAL A 241 -19.79 -20.28 5.85
CA VAL A 241 -21.23 -20.13 6.16
C VAL A 241 -21.67 -18.66 6.05
N SER A 242 -20.87 -17.73 6.57
CA SER A 242 -21.18 -16.30 6.47
C SER A 242 -21.17 -15.80 5.03
N MET A 243 -20.21 -16.24 4.20
CA MET A 243 -20.17 -15.90 2.77
C MET A 243 -21.39 -16.42 2.01
N TYR A 244 -21.80 -17.68 2.23
CA TYR A 244 -23.01 -18.23 1.62
C TYR A 244 -24.27 -17.44 2.00
N SER A 245 -24.36 -17.07 3.28
CA SER A 245 -25.46 -16.23 3.79
C SER A 245 -25.46 -14.84 3.14
N GLY A 246 -24.28 -14.23 2.99
CA GLY A 246 -24.10 -12.94 2.32
C GLY A 246 -24.51 -12.95 0.85
N ILE A 247 -24.10 -13.97 0.08
CA ILE A 247 -24.51 -14.14 -1.33
C ILE A 247 -26.03 -14.20 -1.45
N SER A 248 -26.69 -14.99 -0.60
CA SER A 248 -28.16 -15.11 -0.62
C SER A 248 -28.88 -13.79 -0.37
N HIS A 249 -28.28 -12.86 0.39
CA HIS A 249 -28.82 -11.53 0.65
C HIS A 249 -28.62 -10.60 -0.55
N LEU A 250 -27.44 -10.61 -1.17
CA LEU A 250 -27.14 -9.82 -2.37
C LEU A 250 -28.04 -10.22 -3.55
N GLU A 251 -28.29 -11.51 -3.75
CA GLU A 251 -29.20 -12.01 -4.79
C GLU A 251 -30.66 -11.58 -4.54
N ARG A 252 -31.10 -11.60 -3.28
CA ARG A 252 -32.43 -11.12 -2.88
C ARG A 252 -32.59 -9.61 -3.12
N GLN A 253 -31.56 -8.81 -2.80
CA GLN A 253 -31.59 -7.37 -3.05
C GLN A 253 -31.57 -7.02 -4.55
N HIS A 254 -30.82 -7.75 -5.38
CA HIS A 254 -30.83 -7.57 -6.83
C HIS A 254 -32.19 -7.91 -7.45
N LYS A 255 -32.87 -8.97 -6.98
CA LYS A 255 -34.23 -9.31 -7.45
C LYS A 255 -35.27 -8.25 -7.11
N VAL A 256 -35.19 -7.62 -5.93
CA VAL A 256 -36.10 -6.54 -5.52
C VAL A 256 -35.86 -5.25 -6.32
N LYS A 257 -34.60 -4.91 -6.62
CA LYS A 257 -34.29 -3.73 -7.46
C LYS A 257 -34.70 -3.93 -8.93
N GLY A 258 -34.54 -5.14 -9.47
CA GLY A 258 -34.96 -5.46 -10.84
C GLY A 258 -36.47 -5.49 -11.06
N SER A 259 -37.28 -5.66 -9.99
CA SER A 259 -38.75 -5.65 -10.07
C SER A 259 -39.36 -4.25 -9.86
N SER A 260 -38.55 -3.26 -9.49
CA SER A 260 -38.99 -1.87 -9.30
C SER A 260 -38.74 -0.96 -10.52
N GLN A 261 -38.16 -1.50 -11.61
CA GLN A 261 -37.97 -0.78 -12.90
C GLN A 261 -38.93 -1.25 -14.01
N SER A 262 -39.91 -2.08 -13.67
CA SER A 262 -40.91 -2.63 -14.60
C SER A 262 -42.35 -2.32 -14.17
N GLY A 263 -42.58 -1.16 -13.57
CA GLY A 263 -43.88 -0.63 -13.20
C GLY A 263 -44.10 0.77 -13.75
#